data_AF-A0A961BJA8-F1
#
_entry.id   AF-A0A961BJA8-F1
#
_cell.length_a   1.000
_cell.length_b   1.000
_cell.length_c   1.000
_cell.angle_alpha   90.00
_cell.angle_beta   90.00
_cell.angle_gamma   90.00
#
_symmetry.space_group_name_H-M   'P 1'
#
loop_
_entity.id
_entity.type
_entity.pdbx_description
1 polymer ?
#
loop_
_entity_poly.entity_id
_entity_poly.type
_entity_poly.pdbx_seq_one_letter_code
_entity_poly.pdbx_strand_id
1 'polypeptide(L)'
;FESETLADNIMRHLRGEPLLEEFDGHSNCFIESGNGKALLIDFSYDYEPHEGPFPFWFGPLRLLKESWLNHLGKLAFRHVYWNVLLRAWPLPGISRTKKKPLEA
;
A
#
# COMPACT_ATOMS: atom_id res chain seq x y z
N PHE A 1 -3.96 -5.78 -0.60
CA PHE A 1 -4.95 -4.77 -0.93
C PHE A 1 -6.24 -5.47 -1.24
N GLU A 2 -7.34 -4.79 -0.93
CA GLU A 2 -8.71 -5.32 -0.91
C GLU A 2 -9.11 -6.06 -2.18
N SER A 3 -8.72 -5.58 -3.36
CA SER A 3 -9.08 -6.18 -4.65
C SER A 3 -8.65 -7.64 -4.77
N GLU A 4 -7.49 -8.02 -4.23
CA GLU A 4 -6.99 -9.38 -4.29
C GLU A 4 -7.73 -10.31 -3.34
N THR A 5 -8.00 -9.85 -2.10
CA THR A 5 -8.83 -10.59 -1.14
C THR A 5 -10.24 -10.78 -1.67
N LEU A 6 -10.82 -9.75 -2.29
CA LEU A 6 -12.15 -9.82 -2.90
C LEU A 6 -12.17 -10.81 -4.07
N ALA A 7 -11.20 -10.74 -4.98
CA ALA A 7 -11.12 -11.65 -6.13
C ALA A 7 -11.03 -13.11 -5.69
N ASP A 8 -10.17 -13.42 -4.71
CA ASP A 8 -10.02 -14.78 -4.20
C ASP A 8 -11.29 -15.28 -3.48
N ASN A 9 -11.95 -14.41 -2.72
CA ASN A 9 -13.22 -14.74 -2.06
C ASN A 9 -14.38 -14.94 -3.04
N ILE A 10 -14.43 -14.20 -4.15
CA ILE A 10 -15.39 -14.46 -5.23
C ILE A 10 -15.15 -15.87 -5.81
N MET A 11 -13.91 -16.23 -6.09
CA MET A 11 -13.57 -17.56 -6.61
C MET A 11 -13.93 -18.69 -5.63
N ARG A 12 -13.70 -18.49 -4.33
CA ARG A 12 -14.12 -19.41 -3.25
C ARG A 12 -15.64 -19.58 -3.20
N HIS A 13 -16.37 -18.46 -3.23
CA HIS A 13 -17.82 -18.46 -3.21
C HIS A 13 -18.40 -19.27 -4.38
N LEU A 14 -17.86 -19.08 -5.59
CA LEU A 14 -18.29 -19.82 -6.79
C LEU A 14 -18.02 -21.33 -6.69
N ARG A 15 -17.07 -21.76 -5.84
CA ARG A 15 -16.77 -23.18 -5.57
C ARG A 15 -17.51 -23.75 -4.36
N GLY A 16 -18.34 -22.95 -3.68
CA GLY A 16 -18.99 -23.35 -2.43
C GLY A 16 -18.02 -23.47 -1.25
N GLU A 17 -16.85 -22.85 -1.33
CA GLU A 17 -15.85 -22.83 -0.27
C GLU A 17 -16.13 -21.66 0.71
N PRO A 18 -15.76 -21.78 2.00
CA PRO A 18 -15.86 -20.67 2.94
C PRO A 18 -14.94 -19.50 2.52
N LEU A 19 -15.44 -18.29 2.76
CA LEU A 19 -14.67 -17.06 2.58
C LEU A 19 -13.55 -16.96 3.61
N LEU A 20 -12.47 -16.27 3.26
CA LEU A 20 -11.39 -15.95 4.19
C LEU A 20 -11.41 -14.48 4.60
N GLU A 21 -11.19 -14.25 5.88
CA GLU A 21 -11.06 -12.93 6.51
C GLU A 21 -9.60 -12.46 6.46
N GLU A 22 -9.05 -12.27 5.26
CA GLU A 22 -7.63 -11.93 5.07
C GLU A 22 -7.35 -10.43 4.92
N PHE A 23 -8.38 -9.61 4.71
CA PHE A 23 -8.19 -8.17 4.57
C PHE A 23 -8.04 -7.51 5.93
N ASP A 24 -6.91 -6.85 6.14
CA ASP A 24 -6.50 -6.24 7.42
C ASP A 24 -6.73 -4.72 7.46
N GLY A 25 -7.44 -4.15 6.48
CA GLY A 25 -7.62 -2.70 6.39
C GLY A 25 -6.40 -1.94 5.89
N HIS A 26 -5.36 -2.63 5.40
CA HIS A 26 -4.12 -2.01 4.93
C HIS A 26 -4.37 -0.92 3.89
N SER A 27 -3.93 0.29 4.23
CA SER A 27 -4.16 1.51 3.49
C SER A 27 -2.90 2.38 3.46
N ASN A 28 -2.64 3.03 2.32
CA ASN A 28 -1.57 4.00 2.19
C ASN A 28 -2.12 5.36 1.80
N CYS A 29 -1.54 6.44 2.33
CA CYS A 29 -1.97 7.80 2.08
C CYS A 29 -0.76 8.72 1.82
N PHE A 30 -0.75 9.37 0.65
CA PHE A 30 0.16 10.48 0.38
C PHE A 30 -0.51 11.80 0.80
N ILE A 31 0.10 12.52 1.73
CA ILE A 31 -0.35 13.83 2.21
C ILE A 31 0.59 14.90 1.66
N GLU A 32 0.09 15.75 0.76
CA GLU A 32 0.86 16.87 0.24
C GLU A 32 0.95 17.99 1.28
N SER A 33 2.16 18.38 1.64
CA SER A 33 2.42 19.49 2.57
C SER A 33 2.71 20.81 1.84
N GLY A 34 2.88 20.78 0.52
CA GLY A 34 3.22 21.93 -0.32
C GLY A 34 4.72 22.01 -0.63
N ASN A 35 5.14 23.03 -1.39
CA ASN A 35 6.54 23.25 -1.80
C ASN A 35 7.23 22.02 -2.42
N GLY A 36 6.47 21.21 -3.16
CA GLY A 36 6.98 19.97 -3.78
C GLY A 36 7.34 18.88 -2.78
N LYS A 37 6.71 18.85 -1.61
CA LYS A 37 6.93 17.85 -0.57
C LYS A 37 5.63 17.18 -0.14
N ALA A 38 5.77 15.94 0.33
CA ALA A 38 4.67 15.17 0.87
C ALA A 38 5.13 14.26 2.02
N LEU A 39 4.17 13.77 2.79
CA LEU A 39 4.31 12.69 3.75
C LEU A 39 3.64 11.44 3.18
N LEU A 40 4.17 10.27 3.51
CA LEU A 40 3.53 9.00 3.25
C LEU A 40 3.11 8.39 4.58
N ILE A 41 1.87 7.92 4.66
CA ILE A 41 1.34 7.19 5.80
C ILE A 41 0.94 5.81 5.33
N ASP A 42 1.26 4.81 6.14
CA ASP A 42 0.87 3.42 5.96
C ASP A 42 0.29 2.90 7.28
N PHE A 43 -0.88 2.26 7.26
CA PHE A 43 -1.61 1.75 8.43
C PHE A 43 -2.51 0.56 8.05
N SER A 44 -2.94 -0.19 9.05
CA SER A 44 -3.95 -1.26 8.95
C SER A 44 -4.82 -1.22 10.22
N TYR A 45 -5.77 -2.16 10.38
CA TYR A 45 -6.58 -2.24 11.59
C TYR A 45 -5.75 -2.50 12.85
N ASP A 46 -4.69 -3.30 12.74
CA ASP A 46 -3.85 -3.69 13.87
C ASP A 46 -2.60 -2.82 14.05
N TYR A 47 -2.22 -2.06 13.01
CA TYR A 47 -0.98 -1.28 13.01
C TYR A 47 -1.22 0.19 12.74
N GLU A 48 -0.93 1.01 13.75
CA GLU A 48 -0.92 2.45 13.66
C GLU A 48 0.14 2.97 12.65
N PRO A 49 -0.05 4.17 12.10
CA PRO A 49 0.99 4.93 11.42
C PRO A 49 2.29 5.01 12.25
N HIS A 50 3.42 4.63 11.65
CA HIS A 50 4.74 4.74 12.29
C HIS A 50 5.79 5.28 11.32
N GLU A 51 6.86 5.86 11.86
CA GLU A 51 8.00 6.30 11.07
C GLU A 51 8.84 5.12 10.58
N GLY A 52 9.48 5.27 9.43
CA GLY A 52 10.34 4.22 8.87
C GLY A 52 10.43 4.28 7.34
N PRO A 53 11.22 3.38 6.74
CA PRO A 53 11.24 3.22 5.29
C PRO A 53 9.99 2.46 4.81
N PHE A 54 9.34 2.98 3.77
CA PHE A 54 8.31 2.22 3.06
C PHE A 54 8.95 1.03 2.31
N PRO A 55 8.34 -0.16 2.31
CA PRO A 55 8.93 -1.38 1.76
C PRO A 55 8.89 -1.41 0.22
N PHE A 56 9.72 -0.59 -0.42
CA PHE A 56 9.89 -0.58 -1.88
C PHE A 56 11.36 -0.73 -2.28
N TRP A 57 11.63 -1.47 -3.37
CA TRP A 57 13.00 -1.75 -3.82
C TRP A 57 13.70 -0.50 -4.39
N PHE A 58 12.94 0.41 -5.02
CA PHE A 58 13.46 1.64 -5.60
C PHE A 58 13.26 2.83 -4.66
N GLY A 59 14.16 2.95 -3.68
CA GLY A 59 14.31 4.11 -2.78
C GLY A 59 13.33 4.14 -1.60
N PRO A 60 13.79 4.38 -0.35
CA PRO A 60 12.88 4.41 0.79
C PRO A 60 12.11 5.74 0.80
N LEU A 61 10.85 5.69 0.36
CA LEU A 61 9.87 6.69 0.76
C LEU A 61 9.82 6.69 2.29
N ARG A 62 9.78 7.88 2.90
CA ARG A 62 9.86 7.99 4.36
C ARG A 62 8.46 8.12 4.92
N LEU A 63 8.07 7.17 5.76
CA LEU A 63 6.81 7.20 6.47
C LEU A 63 6.81 8.32 7.51
N LEU A 64 5.69 9.03 7.64
CA LEU A 64 5.45 10.12 8.61
C LEU A 64 6.47 11.28 8.56
N LYS A 65 7.31 11.33 7.53
CA LYS A 65 8.30 12.38 7.34
C LYS A 65 8.10 13.11 6.03
N GLU A 66 8.15 14.43 6.10
CA GLU A 66 8.07 15.29 4.92
C GLU A 66 9.30 15.08 4.01
N SER A 67 9.05 14.83 2.72
CA SER A 67 10.09 14.59 1.74
C SER A 67 9.65 14.94 0.32
N TRP A 68 10.57 15.46 -0.49
CA TRP A 68 10.37 15.64 -1.93
C TRP A 68 10.25 14.29 -2.66
N LEU A 69 10.92 13.25 -2.16
CA LEU A 69 10.79 11.89 -2.73
C LEU A 69 9.36 11.36 -2.58
N ASN A 70 8.70 11.64 -1.46
CA ASN A 70 7.30 11.24 -1.25
C ASN A 70 6.37 11.96 -2.23
N HIS A 71 6.61 13.25 -2.50
CA HIS A 71 5.86 14.01 -3.49
C HIS A 71 6.03 13.41 -4.90
N LEU A 72 7.28 13.12 -5.29
CA LEU A 72 7.57 12.49 -6.57
C LEU A 72 6.97 11.08 -6.67
N GLY A 73 6.99 10.33 -5.57
CA GLY A 73 6.30 9.05 -5.44
C GLY A 73 4.80 9.18 -5.71
N LYS A 74 4.12 10.18 -5.13
CA LYS A 74 2.70 10.45 -5.39
C LYS A 74 2.44 10.77 -6.86
N LEU A 75 3.28 11.60 -7.50
CA LEU A 75 3.14 11.92 -8.91
C LEU A 75 3.37 10.69 -9.80
N ALA A 76 4.37 9.87 -9.48
CA ALA A 76 4.65 8.61 -10.16
C ALA A 76 3.51 7.59 -9.99
N PHE A 77 2.82 7.61 -8.84
CA PHE A 77 1.70 6.71 -8.56
C PHE A 77 0.56 6.87 -9.58
N ARG A 78 0.38 8.06 -10.18
CA ARG A 78 -0.55 8.24 -11.30
C ARG A 78 -0.25 7.25 -12.44
N HIS A 79 1.00 7.11 -12.83
CA HIS A 79 1.38 6.18 -13.90
C HIS A 79 1.21 4.72 -13.47
N VAL A 80 1.63 4.40 -12.23
CA VAL A 80 1.48 3.07 -11.63
C VAL A 80 0.01 2.64 -11.63
N TYR A 81 -0.90 3.53 -11.24
CA TYR A 81 -2.33 3.27 -11.22
C TYR A 81 -2.84 2.81 -12.59
N TRP A 82 -2.60 3.62 -13.63
CA TRP A 82 -3.12 3.33 -14.97
C TRP A 82 -2.44 2.15 -15.67
N ASN A 83 -1.14 1.98 -15.48
CA ASN A 83 -0.35 1.03 -16.27
C ASN A 83 0.01 -0.26 -15.54
N VAL A 84 -0.26 -0.36 -14.23
CA VAL A 84 0.05 -1.54 -13.42
C VAL A 84 -1.19 -2.01 -12.68
N LEU A 85 -1.80 -1.17 -11.83
CA LEU A 85 -2.91 -1.57 -10.96
C LEU A 85 -4.16 -1.96 -11.75
N LEU A 86 -4.58 -1.14 -12.72
CA LEU A 86 -5.75 -1.46 -13.55
C LEU A 86 -5.55 -2.68 -14.45
N ARG A 87 -4.30 -3.09 -14.68
CA ARG A 87 -3.95 -4.31 -15.44
C ARG A 87 -3.80 -5.54 -14.54
N ALA A 88 -4.07 -5.39 -13.24
CA ALA A 88 -3.88 -6.41 -12.22
C ALA A 88 -2.46 -6.99 -12.19
N TRP A 89 -1.45 -6.17 -12.51
CA TRP A 89 -0.06 -6.58 -12.37
C TRP A 89 0.41 -6.45 -10.91
N PRO A 90 1.16 -7.44 -10.38
CA PRO A 90 1.62 -7.41 -9.00
C PRO A 90 2.61 -6.27 -8.79
N LEU A 91 2.48 -5.55 -7.67
CA LEU A 91 3.44 -4.53 -7.26
C LEU A 91 4.60 -5.16 -6.48
N PRO A 92 5.85 -5.05 -6.96
CA PRO A 92 6.99 -5.63 -6.25
C PRO A 92 7.16 -5.01 -4.85
N GLY A 93 7.26 -5.84 -3.81
CA GLY A 93 7.47 -5.39 -2.43
C GLY A 93 6.20 -5.01 -1.67
N ILE A 94 5.05 -4.91 -2.34
CA ILE A 94 3.76 -4.54 -1.76
C ILE A 94 2.90 -5.80 -1.64
N SER A 95 2.55 -6.20 -0.41
CA SER A 95 1.75 -7.40 -0.14
C SER A 95 0.28 -7.07 0.13
N ARG A 96 -0.54 -8.12 0.15
CA ARG A 96 -1.97 -8.00 0.43
C ARG A 96 -2.24 -7.42 1.80
N THR A 97 -1.56 -7.97 2.79
CA THR A 97 -1.56 -7.57 4.20
C THR A 97 -0.36 -6.70 4.50
N LYS A 98 -0.51 -5.84 5.49
CA LYS A 98 0.59 -5.06 6.06
C LYS A 98 1.50 -5.98 6.87
N LYS A 99 2.81 -5.88 6.62
CA LYS A 99 3.79 -6.61 7.43
C LYS A 99 3.96 -5.92 8.78
N LYS A 100 4.19 -6.71 9.83
CA LYS A 100 4.56 -6.16 11.15
C LYS A 100 5.73 -5.18 10.97
N PRO A 101 5.63 -3.96 11.54
CA PRO A 101 6.75 -3.02 11.56
C PRO A 101 7.99 -3.71 12.12
N LEU A 102 9.15 -3.54 11.47
CA LEU A 102 10.42 -3.91 12.08
C LEU A 102 10.61 -2.98 13.28
N GLU A 103 10.73 -3.54 14.47
CA GLU A 103 11.04 -2.79 15.69
C GLU A 103 12.35 -2.02 15.44
N ALA A 104 12.31 -0.70 15.62
CA ALA A 104 13.43 0.21 15.42
C ALA A 104 14.37 0.20 16.63
#